data_AF-A0A821R372-F1
#
_entry.id   AF-A0A821R372-F1
#
_cell.length_a   1.000
_cell.length_b   1.000
_cell.length_c   1.000
_cell.angle_alpha   90.00
_cell.angle_beta   90.00
_cell.angle_gamma   90.00
#
_symmetry.space_group_name_H-M   'P 1'
#
loop_
_entity.id
_entity.type
_entity.pdbx_description
1 polymer ?
#
loop_
_entity_poly.entity_id
_entity_poly.type
_entity_poly.pdbx_seq_one_letter_code
_entity_poly.pdbx_strand_id
1 'polypeptide(L)'
;MLQEFVALLSLFAEATTATQRQNSPSISFVAPSILAIYFDLINEKKNIQYTTALCDALLSSLLSKFGGLLEQMEVDLNELNINFQMKEKFYDLYKDLVFLFSSFLDGMFKIHWITESLLPDSTKNDYVKKLTT
;
A
#
# COMPACT_ATOMS: atom_id res chain seq x y z
N MET A 1 16.95 14.12 12.77
CA MET A 1 17.77 13.14 12.03
C MET A 1 17.67 11.71 12.59
N LEU A 2 18.31 11.33 13.71
CA LEU A 2 18.26 9.93 14.18
C LEU A 2 16.84 9.47 14.54
N GLN A 3 16.06 10.31 15.23
CA GLN A 3 14.68 9.99 15.61
C GLN A 3 13.75 9.84 14.39
N GLU A 4 13.88 10.69 13.37
CA GLU A 4 13.12 10.59 12.12
C GLU A 4 13.47 9.28 11.37
N PHE A 5 14.75 8.89 11.40
CA PHE A 5 15.20 7.64 10.79
C PHE A 5 14.64 6.41 11.52
N VAL A 6 14.64 6.44 12.85
CA VAL A 6 14.05 5.37 13.67
C VAL A 6 12.56 5.25 13.41
N ALA A 7 11.82 6.37 13.40
CA ALA A 7 10.39 6.37 13.11
C ALA A 7 10.07 5.74 11.75
N LEU A 8 10.82 6.12 10.71
CA LEU A 8 10.64 5.58 9.37
C LEU A 8 10.99 4.09 9.27
N LEU A 9 12.06 3.63 9.93
CA LEU A 9 12.42 2.21 9.95
C LEU A 9 11.41 1.36 10.74
N SER A 10 10.78 1.93 11.77
CA SER A 10 9.73 1.25 12.54
C SER A 10 8.53 0.85 11.67
N LEU A 11 8.16 1.66 10.67
CA LEU A 11 7.09 1.33 9.71
C LEU A 11 7.36 0.00 8.98
N PHE A 12 8.58 -0.15 8.48
CA PHE A 12 8.99 -1.37 7.78
C PHE A 12 9.15 -2.55 8.73
N ALA A 13 9.61 -2.31 9.95
CA ALA A 13 9.72 -3.34 10.98
C ALA A 13 8.33 -3.90 11.37
N GLU A 14 7.33 -3.05 11.48
CA GLU A 14 5.94 -3.44 11.77
C GLU A 14 5.34 -4.25 10.61
N ALA A 15 5.44 -3.75 9.38
CA ALA A 15 4.97 -4.48 8.20
C ALA A 15 5.66 -5.86 8.04
N THR A 16 6.96 -5.91 8.32
CA THR A 16 7.74 -7.17 8.33
C THR A 16 7.24 -8.12 9.42
N THR A 17 7.01 -7.60 10.63
CA THR A 17 6.53 -8.41 11.76
C THR A 17 5.13 -8.96 11.50
N ALA A 18 4.23 -8.15 10.95
CA ALA A 18 2.87 -8.55 10.60
C ALA A 18 2.86 -9.71 9.57
N THR A 19 3.71 -9.63 8.55
CA THR A 19 3.81 -10.65 7.50
C THR A 19 4.57 -11.91 7.90
N GLN A 20 5.51 -11.83 8.86
CA GLN A 20 6.32 -12.96 9.33
C GLN A 20 5.73 -13.73 10.51
N ARG A 21 4.76 -13.16 11.26
CA ARG A 21 4.10 -13.88 12.38
C ARG A 21 3.33 -15.12 11.94
N GLN A 22 2.98 -15.22 10.66
CA GLN A 22 2.45 -16.43 10.04
C GLN A 22 3.60 -17.18 9.36
N ASN A 23 3.70 -18.50 9.56
CA ASN A 23 4.76 -19.35 8.96
C ASN A 23 4.85 -19.26 7.41
N SER A 24 3.87 -18.64 6.75
CA SER A 24 3.98 -18.07 5.40
C SER A 24 3.21 -16.76 5.34
N PRO A 25 3.75 -15.68 4.73
CA PRO A 25 2.97 -14.47 4.45
C PRO A 25 1.77 -14.81 3.56
N SER A 26 0.55 -14.62 4.08
CA SER A 26 -0.66 -14.81 3.28
C SER A 26 -0.81 -13.68 2.28
N ILE A 27 -1.27 -14.01 1.07
CA ILE A 27 -1.61 -13.04 0.02
C ILE A 27 -2.63 -12.00 0.50
N SER A 28 -3.46 -12.35 1.50
CA SER A 28 -4.42 -11.45 2.16
C SER A 28 -3.79 -10.28 2.93
N PHE A 29 -2.49 -10.30 3.20
CA PHE A 29 -1.79 -9.20 3.87
C PHE A 29 -1.13 -8.22 2.90
N VAL A 30 -1.07 -8.54 1.61
CA VAL A 30 -0.33 -7.74 0.64
C VAL A 30 -0.94 -6.34 0.50
N ALA A 31 -2.23 -6.22 0.16
CA ALA A 31 -2.85 -4.90 0.02
C ALA A 31 -2.85 -4.07 1.32
N PRO A 32 -3.22 -4.63 2.49
CA PRO A 32 -3.15 -3.90 3.76
C PRO A 32 -1.74 -3.37 4.05
N SER A 33 -0.71 -4.21 3.88
CA SER A 33 0.66 -3.83 4.20
C SER A 33 1.19 -2.75 3.25
N ILE A 34 0.92 -2.89 1.96
CA ILE A 34 1.38 -1.93 0.95
C ILE A 34 0.69 -0.57 1.12
N LEU A 35 -0.63 -0.56 1.39
CA LEU A 35 -1.35 0.68 1.67
C LEU A 35 -0.86 1.36 2.95
N ALA A 36 -0.67 0.60 4.02
CA ALA A 36 -0.16 1.14 5.29
C ALA A 36 1.19 1.83 5.05
N ILE A 37 2.16 1.12 4.44
CA ILE A 37 3.47 1.70 4.10
C ILE A 37 3.31 2.94 3.21
N TYR A 38 2.44 2.92 2.21
CA TYR A 38 2.21 4.05 1.31
C TYR A 38 1.71 5.29 2.07
N PHE A 39 0.64 5.16 2.86
CA PHE A 39 0.06 6.27 3.62
C PHE A 39 0.99 6.76 4.72
N ASP A 40 1.68 5.85 5.40
CA ASP A 40 2.66 6.21 6.42
C ASP A 40 3.80 7.02 5.79
N LEU A 41 4.33 6.61 4.63
CA LEU A 41 5.37 7.37 3.93
C LEU A 41 4.89 8.75 3.46
N ILE A 42 3.64 8.89 3.01
CA ILE A 42 3.05 10.20 2.67
C ILE A 42 2.92 11.07 3.91
N ASN A 43 2.40 10.52 4.99
CA ASN A 43 2.20 11.24 6.23
C ASN A 43 3.54 11.67 6.83
N GLU A 44 4.50 10.75 6.91
CA GLU A 44 5.86 11.02 7.36
C GLU A 44 6.52 12.10 6.50
N LYS A 45 6.41 12.03 5.16
CA LYS A 45 6.95 13.06 4.25
C LYS A 45 6.44 14.47 4.57
N LYS A 46 5.21 14.62 5.09
CA LYS A 46 4.65 15.92 5.52
C LYS A 46 5.23 16.39 6.86
N ASN A 47 5.64 15.48 7.72
CA ASN A 47 6.02 15.74 9.11
C ASN A 47 7.54 15.83 9.35
N ILE A 48 8.36 15.24 8.47
CA ILE A 48 9.83 15.23 8.60
C ILE A 48 10.52 16.27 7.72
N GLN A 49 11.48 16.98 8.32
CA GLN A 49 12.17 18.10 7.67
C GLN A 49 13.44 17.65 6.93
N TYR A 50 14.09 16.58 7.39
CA TYR A 50 15.44 16.22 6.93
C TYR A 50 15.53 14.90 6.15
N THR A 51 14.47 14.09 6.12
CA THR A 51 14.44 12.76 5.49
C THR A 51 13.51 12.67 4.28
N THR A 52 13.04 13.80 3.74
CA THR A 52 12.15 13.87 2.56
C THR A 52 12.70 13.09 1.37
N ALA A 53 13.99 13.21 1.06
CA ALA A 53 14.62 12.49 -0.05
C ALA A 53 14.62 10.96 0.16
N LEU A 54 14.69 10.49 1.42
CA LEU A 54 14.57 9.07 1.75
C LEU A 54 13.14 8.59 1.55
N CYS A 55 12.14 9.36 2.00
CA CYS A 55 10.74 9.06 1.73
C CYS A 55 10.45 9.01 0.23
N ASP A 56 11.00 9.94 -0.56
CA ASP A 56 10.83 9.94 -2.02
C ASP A 56 11.45 8.70 -2.67
N ALA A 57 12.65 8.30 -2.22
CA ALA A 57 13.29 7.07 -2.70
C ALA A 57 12.48 5.81 -2.35
N LEU A 58 11.91 5.77 -1.15
CA LEU A 58 11.08 4.64 -0.68
C LEU A 58 9.73 4.60 -1.40
N LEU A 59 9.07 5.74 -1.56
CA LEU A 59 7.86 5.87 -2.36
C LEU A 59 8.12 5.45 -3.80
N SER A 60 9.19 5.94 -4.43
CA SER A 60 9.57 5.54 -5.79
C SER A 60 9.80 4.03 -5.90
N SER A 61 10.48 3.42 -4.92
CA SER A 61 10.69 1.97 -4.86
C SER A 61 9.39 1.19 -4.67
N LEU A 62 8.48 1.68 -3.82
CA LEU A 62 7.16 1.09 -3.58
C LEU A 62 6.31 1.15 -4.86
N LEU A 63 6.18 2.34 -5.46
CA LEU A 63 5.41 2.59 -6.69
C LEU A 63 5.95 1.77 -7.87
N SER A 64 7.28 1.66 -8.01
CA SER A 64 7.89 0.85 -9.07
C SER A 64 7.48 -0.62 -9.06
N LYS A 65 7.20 -1.20 -7.88
CA LYS A 65 6.90 -2.63 -7.71
C LYS A 65 5.41 -2.89 -7.53
N PHE A 66 4.74 -2.03 -6.77
CA PHE A 66 3.36 -2.25 -6.31
C PHE A 66 2.38 -1.20 -6.85
N GLY A 67 2.82 -0.32 -7.76
CA GLY A 67 1.93 0.68 -8.34
C GLY A 67 0.71 0.07 -9.04
N GLY A 68 0.85 -1.11 -9.65
CA GLY A 68 -0.30 -1.83 -10.21
C GLY A 68 -1.39 -2.16 -9.18
N LEU A 69 -1.01 -2.51 -7.95
CA LEU A 69 -1.96 -2.74 -6.85
C LEU A 69 -2.61 -1.43 -6.41
N LEU A 70 -1.80 -0.38 -6.25
CA LEU A 70 -2.28 0.95 -5.85
C LEU A 70 -3.23 1.53 -6.91
N GLU A 71 -3.00 1.30 -8.20
CA GLU A 71 -3.93 1.61 -9.29
C GLU A 71 -5.26 0.84 -9.15
N GLN A 72 -5.23 -0.46 -8.81
CA GLN A 72 -6.45 -1.20 -8.51
C GLN A 72 -7.18 -0.62 -7.30
N MET A 73 -6.50 0.11 -6.43
CA MET A 73 -7.13 0.80 -5.31
C MET A 73 -7.45 2.26 -5.63
N GLU A 74 -7.46 2.63 -6.92
CA GLU A 74 -7.62 3.98 -7.48
C GLU A 74 -6.82 5.08 -6.76
N VAL A 75 -5.64 4.73 -6.25
CA VAL A 75 -4.69 5.71 -5.72
C VAL A 75 -4.11 6.49 -6.89
N ASP A 76 -4.23 7.82 -6.87
CA ASP A 76 -3.61 8.67 -7.89
C ASP A 76 -2.09 8.72 -7.69
N LEU A 77 -1.37 7.93 -8.47
CA LEU A 77 0.08 7.84 -8.39
C LEU A 77 0.77 9.13 -8.85
N ASN A 78 0.08 10.00 -9.58
CA ASN A 78 0.64 11.27 -10.07
C ASN A 78 0.54 12.39 -9.03
N GLU A 79 -0.37 12.29 -8.06
CA GLU A 79 -0.61 13.32 -7.04
C GLU A 79 0.67 13.68 -6.26
N LEU A 80 1.52 12.68 -6.01
CA LEU A 80 2.73 12.84 -5.20
C LEU A 80 3.92 13.46 -5.97
N ASN A 81 3.81 13.67 -7.28
CA ASN A 81 4.91 14.11 -8.16
C ASN A 81 6.21 13.29 -7.97
N ILE A 82 6.08 12.00 -7.63
CA ILE A 82 7.21 11.08 -7.48
C ILE A 82 7.52 10.49 -8.85
N ASN A 83 8.74 10.71 -9.36
CA ASN A 83 9.20 9.99 -10.55
C ASN A 83 9.60 8.56 -10.16
N PHE A 84 9.01 7.56 -10.83
CA PHE A 84 9.35 6.16 -10.65
C PHE A 84 9.34 5.44 -12.01
N GLN A 85 10.19 4.43 -12.13
CA GLN A 85 10.19 3.55 -13.29
C GLN A 85 9.44 2.27 -12.94
N MET A 86 8.41 1.94 -13.72
CA MET A 86 7.66 0.70 -13.54
C MET A 86 8.58 -0.51 -13.72
N LYS A 87 8.63 -1.39 -12.71
CA LYS A 87 9.26 -2.70 -12.84
C LYS A 87 8.21 -3.67 -13.35
N GLU A 88 7.96 -3.67 -14.66
CA GLU A 88 6.88 -4.40 -15.35
C GLU A 88 6.51 -5.73 -14.70
N LYS A 89 7.48 -6.64 -14.52
CA LYS A 89 7.25 -7.95 -13.89
C LYS A 89 6.52 -7.90 -12.54
N PHE A 90 6.91 -6.98 -11.65
CA PHE A 90 6.28 -6.84 -10.34
C PHE A 90 5.01 -6.01 -10.44
N TYR A 91 5.06 -4.93 -11.22
CA TYR A 91 3.94 -4.02 -11.42
C TYR A 91 2.70 -4.77 -11.93
N ASP A 92 2.87 -5.57 -12.98
CA ASP A 92 1.80 -6.34 -13.61
C ASP A 92 1.32 -7.48 -12.72
N LEU A 93 2.23 -8.15 -11.99
CA LEU A 93 1.86 -9.16 -11.01
C LEU A 93 0.90 -8.58 -9.96
N TYR A 94 1.28 -7.45 -9.36
CA TYR A 94 0.48 -6.84 -8.28
C TYR A 94 -0.74 -6.07 -8.79
N LYS A 95 -0.89 -5.91 -10.11
CA LYS A 95 -2.12 -5.41 -10.75
C LYS A 95 -3.24 -6.46 -10.74
N ASP A 96 -2.93 -7.72 -10.51
CA ASP A 96 -3.93 -8.77 -10.37
C ASP A 96 -4.84 -8.51 -9.16
N LEU A 97 -6.16 -8.54 -9.40
CA LEU A 97 -7.17 -8.30 -8.38
C LEU A 97 -7.15 -9.34 -7.25
N VAL A 98 -6.51 -10.50 -7.43
CA VAL A 98 -6.36 -11.51 -6.37
C VAL A 98 -5.72 -10.92 -5.11
N PHE A 99 -4.78 -9.97 -5.25
CA PHE A 99 -4.12 -9.32 -4.11
C PHE A 99 -5.06 -8.41 -3.33
N LEU A 100 -5.99 -7.75 -4.02
CA LEU A 100 -7.04 -6.94 -3.39
C LEU A 100 -8.14 -7.82 -2.80
N PHE A 101 -8.65 -8.78 -3.56
CA PHE A 101 -9.76 -9.65 -3.16
C PHE A 101 -9.42 -10.57 -2.00
N SER A 102 -8.23 -11.18 -2.02
CA SER A 102 -7.78 -11.99 -0.89
C SER A 102 -7.65 -11.18 0.39
N SER A 103 -7.35 -9.88 0.29
CA SER A 103 -7.25 -8.99 1.45
C SER A 103 -8.60 -8.73 2.09
N PHE A 104 -9.71 -8.84 1.35
CA PHE A 104 -11.06 -8.76 1.94
C PHE A 104 -11.46 -9.99 2.77
N LEU A 105 -10.66 -11.06 2.76
CA LEU A 105 -10.79 -12.15 3.73
C LEU A 105 -10.36 -11.72 5.14
N ASP A 106 -9.52 -10.69 5.25
CA ASP A 106 -9.30 -10.01 6.52
C ASP A 106 -10.49 -9.07 6.78
N GLY A 107 -11.31 -9.45 7.75
CA GLY A 107 -12.49 -8.67 8.15
C GLY A 107 -12.15 -7.25 8.61
N MET A 108 -10.98 -7.04 9.23
CA MET A 108 -10.54 -5.72 9.69
C MET A 108 -10.19 -4.83 8.50
N PHE A 109 -9.40 -5.35 7.56
CA PHE A 109 -9.10 -4.63 6.32
C PHE A 109 -10.36 -4.32 5.52
N LYS A 110 -11.28 -5.29 5.40
CA LYS A 110 -12.54 -5.09 4.68
C LYS A 110 -13.35 -3.95 5.28
N ILE A 111 -13.53 -3.94 6.61
CA ILE A 111 -14.29 -2.87 7.28
C ILE A 111 -13.58 -1.53 7.08
N HIS A 112 -12.29 -1.46 7.39
CA HIS A 112 -11.51 -0.23 7.27
C HIS A 112 -11.53 0.32 5.84
N TRP A 113 -11.38 -0.52 4.82
CA TRP A 113 -11.47 -0.09 3.43
C TRP A 113 -12.88 0.40 3.07
N ILE A 114 -13.95 -0.26 3.51
CA ILE A 114 -15.31 0.23 3.24
C ILE A 114 -15.53 1.61 3.88
N THR A 115 -15.08 1.81 5.12
CA THR A 115 -15.39 2.99 5.93
C THR A 115 -14.45 4.17 5.69
N GLU A 116 -13.16 3.93 5.50
CA GLU A 116 -12.12 4.96 5.49
C GLU A 116 -11.49 5.17 4.11
N SER A 117 -11.72 4.26 3.16
CA SER A 117 -11.29 4.50 1.79
C SER A 117 -11.99 5.72 1.21
N LEU A 118 -11.21 6.61 0.61
CA LEU A 118 -11.66 7.80 -0.11
C LEU A 118 -12.31 7.48 -1.46
N LEU A 119 -12.38 6.19 -1.83
CA LEU A 119 -12.97 5.74 -3.09
C LEU A 119 -14.48 6.01 -3.15
N PRO A 120 -15.02 6.34 -4.34
CA PRO A 120 -16.46 6.49 -4.53
C PRO A 120 -17.23 5.20 -4.22
N ASP A 121 -18.45 5.33 -3.70
CA ASP A 121 -19.32 4.18 -3.38
C ASP A 121 -19.63 3.32 -4.61
N SER A 122 -19.66 3.91 -5.82
CA SER A 122 -19.81 3.16 -7.08
C SER A 122 -18.67 2.16 -7.29
N THR A 123 -17.43 2.57 -7.03
CA THR A 123 -16.23 1.74 -7.13
C THR A 123 -16.24 0.68 -6.04
N LYS A 124 -16.59 1.05 -4.80
CA LYS A 124 -16.69 0.11 -3.68
C LYS A 124 -17.67 -1.03 -3.99
N ASN A 125 -18.83 -0.67 -4.54
CA ASN A 125 -19.85 -1.65 -4.94
C ASN A 125 -19.40 -2.54 -6.10
N ASP A 126 -18.60 -2.03 -7.05
CA ASP A 126 -18.06 -2.83 -8.15
C ASP A 126 -17.08 -3.90 -7.64
N TYR A 127 -16.19 -3.54 -6.71
CA TYR A 127 -15.30 -4.52 -6.06
C TYR A 127 -16.07 -5.58 -5.27
N VAL A 128 -17.09 -5.18 -4.52
CA VAL A 128 -17.94 -6.14 -3.79
C VAL A 128 -18.68 -7.08 -4.75
N LYS A 129 -19.17 -6.58 -5.90
CA LYS A 129 -19.79 -7.44 -6.93
C LYS A 129 -18.80 -8.45 -7.50
N LYS A 130 -17.61 -7.99 -7.86
CA LYS A 130 -16.54 -8.85 -8.41
C LYS A 130 -16.07 -9.93 -7.43
N LEU A 131 -16.17 -9.70 -6.12
CA LEU A 131 -15.92 -10.72 -5.10
C LEU A 131 -16.99 -11.82 -5.05
N THR A 132 -18.23 -11.51 -5.43
CA THR A 132 -19.38 -12.42 -5.32
C THR A 132 -19.71 -13.18 -6.60
N THR A 133 -18.96 -12.95 -7.67
CA THR A 133 -19.15 -13.57 -9.00
C THR A 133 -18.06 -14.59 -9.26
#